data_AF-A0A7Y5LBZ7-F1
#
_entry.id   AF-A0A7Y5LBZ7-F1
#
_cell.length_a   1.000
_cell.length_b   1.000
_cell.length_c   1.000
_cell.angle_alpha   90.00
_cell.angle_beta   90.00
_cell.angle_gamma   90.00
#
_symmetry.space_group_name_H-M   'P 1'
#
loop_
_entity.id
_entity.type
_entity.pdbx_description
1 polymer ?
#
loop_
_entity_poly.entity_id
_entity_poly.type
_entity_poly.pdbx_seq_one_letter_code
_entity_poly.pdbx_strand_id
1 'polypeptide(L)'
;DYYHQISQDLKNVPGNPWFICTLWWAQYQIMRARNKTELREALPTLEWVATRALKSGILAEQVNPYTNAPLSVSPLTWSHAMVVTCVMEYLRKLERLELCGTCGQPLFRTRDAQTV
;
A
#
# COMPACT_ATOMS: atom_id res chain seq x y z
N ASP A 1 10.38 10.31 17.11
CA ASP A 1 9.15 10.44 17.90
C ASP A 1 9.19 9.36 18.95
N TYR A 2 9.07 9.71 20.24
CA TYR A 2 9.12 8.77 21.36
C TYR A 2 7.74 8.14 21.66
N TYR A 3 6.68 8.69 21.08
CA TYR A 3 5.30 8.23 21.29
C TYR A 3 5.11 6.82 20.71
N HIS A 4 4.64 5.87 21.55
CA HIS A 4 4.49 4.43 21.25
C HIS A 4 5.74 3.68 20.76
N GLN A 5 6.94 4.27 20.89
CA GLN A 5 8.18 3.61 20.47
C GLN A 5 8.39 2.27 21.23
N ILE A 6 8.46 1.16 20.49
CA ILE A 6 8.61 -0.18 21.08
C ILE A 6 10.08 -0.51 21.39
N SER A 7 11.01 -0.11 20.54
CA SER A 7 12.43 -0.47 20.66
C SER A 7 13.32 0.75 20.85
N GLN A 8 14.27 0.65 21.79
CA GLN A 8 15.36 1.60 21.98
C GLN A 8 16.61 1.22 21.17
N ASP A 9 16.61 0.06 20.52
CA ASP A 9 17.69 -0.38 19.62
C ASP A 9 17.54 0.28 18.25
N LEU A 10 17.83 1.59 18.19
CA LEU A 10 17.69 2.41 17.00
C LEU A 10 18.59 1.97 15.83
N LYS A 11 19.63 1.17 16.09
CA LYS A 11 20.51 0.65 15.04
C LYS A 11 19.81 -0.41 14.19
N ASN A 12 18.98 -1.25 14.82
CA ASN A 12 18.31 -2.36 14.15
C ASN A 12 16.82 -2.08 13.91
N VAL A 13 16.18 -1.28 14.77
CA VAL A 13 14.77 -0.91 14.68
C VAL A 13 14.65 0.61 14.78
N PRO A 14 14.70 1.33 13.64
CA PRO A 14 14.69 2.78 13.63
C PRO A 14 13.34 3.38 14.09
N GLY A 15 12.29 2.56 14.17
CA GLY A 15 10.96 2.94 14.65
C GLY A 15 9.92 1.87 14.35
N ASN A 16 8.68 2.14 14.74
CA ASN A 16 7.55 1.28 14.40
C ASN A 16 7.17 1.51 12.92
N PRO A 17 6.85 0.44 12.15
CA PRO A 17 6.25 0.60 10.83
C PRO A 17 4.89 1.32 10.88
N TRP A 18 4.69 2.25 9.94
CA TRP A 18 3.42 2.95 9.72
C TRP A 18 2.79 2.47 8.41
N PHE A 19 1.49 2.16 8.43
CA PHE A 19 0.80 1.72 7.21
C PHE A 19 0.89 2.76 6.09
N ILE A 20 0.76 4.05 6.41
CA ILE A 20 0.85 5.15 5.45
C ILE A 20 2.23 5.19 4.78
N CYS A 21 3.32 5.17 5.56
CA CYS A 21 4.68 5.20 5.03
C CYS A 21 4.99 3.96 4.19
N THR A 22 4.54 2.78 4.64
CA THR A 22 4.67 1.54 3.87
C THR A 22 3.92 1.63 2.54
N LEU A 23 2.71 2.22 2.52
CA LEU A 23 1.96 2.41 1.29
C LEU A 23 2.59 3.46 0.36
N TRP A 24 3.21 4.52 0.87
CA TRP A 24 3.99 5.45 0.04
C TRP A 24 5.12 4.75 -0.72
N TRP A 25 5.75 3.74 -0.11
CA TRP A 25 6.74 2.91 -0.82
C TRP A 25 6.10 2.11 -1.97
N ALA A 26 4.92 1.52 -1.77
CA ALA A 26 4.17 0.87 -2.86
C ALA A 26 3.80 1.86 -3.97
N GLN A 27 3.31 3.06 -3.62
CA GLN A 27 2.99 4.10 -4.59
C GLN A 27 4.21 4.54 -5.41
N TYR A 28 5.37 4.67 -4.77
CA TYR A 28 6.63 4.98 -5.45
C TYR A 28 7.08 3.90 -6.44
N GLN A 29 6.85 2.61 -6.11
CA GLN A 29 7.07 1.49 -7.02
C GLN A 29 6.07 1.52 -8.19
N ILE A 30 4.78 1.70 -7.92
CA ILE A 30 3.73 1.83 -8.96
C ILE A 30 4.05 2.97 -9.93
N MET A 31 4.43 4.14 -9.41
CA MET A 31 4.74 5.31 -10.21
C MET A 31 5.90 5.05 -11.18
N ARG A 32 7.00 4.45 -10.71
CA ARG A 32 8.21 4.21 -11.52
C ARG A 32 8.03 3.16 -12.59
N ALA A 33 7.16 2.17 -12.35
CA ALA A 33 7.09 0.97 -13.16
C ALA A 33 6.87 1.30 -14.64
N ARG A 34 7.67 0.68 -15.51
CA ARG A 34 7.62 0.86 -16.97
C ARG A 34 7.00 -0.34 -17.67
N ASN A 35 6.84 -1.45 -16.97
CA ASN A 35 6.26 -2.69 -17.47
C ASN A 35 5.55 -3.44 -16.33
N LYS A 36 4.82 -4.50 -16.70
CA LYS A 36 4.05 -5.32 -15.76
C LYS A 36 4.92 -5.98 -14.69
N THR A 37 6.13 -6.39 -15.04
CA THR A 37 7.05 -7.05 -14.11
C THR A 37 7.45 -6.10 -12.99
N GLU A 38 7.89 -4.88 -13.32
CA GLU A 38 8.20 -3.84 -12.34
C GLU A 38 6.97 -3.43 -11.52
N LEU A 39 5.79 -3.37 -12.13
CA LEU A 39 4.57 -3.02 -11.40
C LEU A 39 4.25 -4.03 -10.29
N ARG A 40 4.54 -5.32 -10.51
CA ARG A 40 4.32 -6.38 -9.51
C ARG A 40 5.18 -6.23 -8.25
N GLU A 41 6.25 -5.44 -8.28
CA GLU A 41 7.09 -5.16 -7.10
C GLU A 41 6.31 -4.42 -5.99
N ALA A 42 5.20 -3.75 -6.32
CA ALA A 42 4.34 -3.13 -5.32
C ALA A 42 3.45 -4.13 -4.56
N LEU A 43 3.17 -5.32 -5.13
CA LEU A 43 2.25 -6.30 -4.55
C LEU A 43 2.68 -6.83 -3.17
N PRO A 44 3.96 -7.19 -2.93
CA PRO A 44 4.40 -7.63 -1.60
C PRO A 44 4.13 -6.60 -0.51
N THR A 45 4.19 -5.30 -0.84
CA THR A 45 3.90 -4.23 0.11
C THR A 45 2.40 -4.16 0.43
N LEU A 46 1.53 -4.31 -0.57
CA LEU A 46 0.08 -4.39 -0.36
C LEU A 46 -0.32 -5.65 0.43
N GLU A 47 0.31 -6.80 0.14
CA GLU A 47 0.13 -8.04 0.89
C GLU A 47 0.61 -7.90 2.35
N TRP A 48 1.74 -7.21 2.57
CA TRP A 48 2.23 -6.90 3.91
C TRP A 48 1.21 -6.10 4.73
N VAL A 49 0.52 -5.14 4.10
CA VAL A 49 -0.55 -4.35 4.74
C VAL A 49 -1.77 -5.23 5.03
N ALA A 50 -2.23 -6.01 4.05
CA ALA A 50 -3.40 -6.87 4.20
C ALA A 50 -3.22 -7.92 5.31
N THR A 51 -2.03 -8.51 5.43
CA THR A 51 -1.70 -9.51 6.45
C THR A 51 -1.60 -8.93 7.88
N ARG A 52 -1.57 -7.61 8.02
CA ARG A 52 -1.47 -6.89 9.30
C ARG A 52 -2.73 -6.14 9.69
N ALA A 53 -3.78 -6.25 8.89
CA ALA A 53 -5.10 -5.82 9.30
C ALA A 53 -5.57 -6.66 10.50
N LEU A 54 -6.37 -6.05 11.37
CA LEU A 54 -7.13 -6.78 12.38
C LEU A 54 -8.04 -7.82 11.70
N LYS A 55 -8.51 -8.82 12.46
CA LYS A 55 -9.47 -9.82 11.94
C LYS A 55 -10.74 -9.19 11.34
N SER A 56 -11.09 -7.98 11.79
CA SER A 56 -12.20 -7.17 11.25
C SER A 56 -11.88 -6.45 9.93
N GLY A 57 -10.63 -6.48 9.47
CA GLY A 57 -10.13 -5.70 8.32
C GLY A 57 -9.63 -4.29 8.69
N ILE A 58 -9.70 -3.89 9.97
CA ILE A 58 -9.30 -2.55 10.41
C ILE A 58 -7.78 -2.38 10.43
N LEU A 59 -7.31 -1.24 9.93
CA LEU A 59 -5.92 -0.79 10.02
C LEU A 59 -5.73 0.26 11.14
N ALA A 60 -4.71 0.03 11.96
CA ALA A 60 -4.24 1.00 12.94
C ALA A 60 -3.34 2.07 12.28
N GLU A 61 -2.76 2.95 13.10
CA GLU A 61 -1.71 3.87 12.66
C GLU A 61 -0.38 3.13 12.45
N GLN A 62 0.02 2.33 13.44
CA GLN A 62 1.35 1.70 13.49
C GLN A 62 1.24 0.20 13.75
N VAL A 63 2.36 -0.48 13.53
CA VAL A 63 2.52 -1.91 13.77
C VAL A 63 3.70 -2.13 14.71
N ASN A 64 3.57 -3.06 15.66
CA ASN A 64 4.69 -3.49 16.48
C ASN A 64 5.75 -4.18 15.59
N PRO A 65 7.01 -3.73 15.60
CA PRO A 65 8.05 -4.23 14.69
C PRO A 65 8.42 -5.71 14.91
N TYR A 66 8.08 -6.27 16.08
CA TYR A 66 8.41 -7.66 16.43
C TYR A 66 7.19 -8.58 16.36
N THR A 67 6.03 -8.14 16.82
CA THR A 67 4.85 -9.00 16.98
C THR A 67 3.78 -8.80 15.91
N ASN A 68 3.89 -7.74 15.11
CA ASN A 68 2.85 -7.26 14.20
C ASN A 68 1.53 -6.83 14.88
N ALA A 69 1.49 -6.70 16.20
CA ALA A 69 0.32 -6.18 16.90
C ALA A 69 0.02 -4.73 16.48
N PRO A 70 -1.26 -4.34 16.36
CA PRO A 70 -1.62 -2.96 16.07
C PRO A 70 -1.19 -2.05 17.22
N LEU A 71 -0.69 -0.86 16.89
CA LEU A 71 -0.27 0.16 17.85
C LEU A 71 -0.89 1.52 17.50
N SER A 72 -1.06 2.35 18.53
CA SER A 72 -1.69 3.68 18.44
C SER A 72 -3.15 3.59 17.95
N VAL A 73 -3.68 4.67 17.36
CA VAL A 73 -5.09 4.82 17.01
C VAL A 73 -5.55 3.73 16.04
N SER A 74 -6.71 3.14 16.33
CA SER A 74 -7.37 2.14 15.49
C SER A 74 -8.90 2.29 15.61
N PRO A 75 -9.63 2.53 14.50
CA PRO A 75 -9.15 2.66 13.12
C PRO A 75 -8.42 3.99 12.89
N LEU A 76 -7.38 4.00 12.05
CA LEU A 76 -6.88 5.23 11.45
C LEU A 76 -7.50 5.41 10.06
N THR A 77 -8.38 6.39 9.89
CA THR A 77 -9.05 6.67 8.60
C THR A 77 -8.05 6.87 7.46
N TRP A 78 -6.92 7.53 7.75
CA TRP A 78 -5.90 7.78 6.73
C TRP A 78 -5.21 6.49 6.26
N SER A 79 -4.90 5.53 7.14
CA SER A 79 -4.38 4.21 6.73
C SER A 79 -5.31 3.53 5.73
N HIS A 80 -6.62 3.57 5.96
CA HIS A 80 -7.61 2.99 5.05
C HIS A 80 -7.69 3.74 3.71
N ALA A 81 -7.70 5.08 3.75
CA ALA A 81 -7.70 5.91 2.54
C ALA A 81 -6.46 5.66 1.67
N MET A 82 -5.30 5.42 2.30
CA MET A 82 -4.07 5.10 1.58
C MET A 82 -4.14 3.74 0.88
N VAL A 83 -4.77 2.72 1.47
CA VAL A 83 -4.97 1.42 0.80
C VAL A 83 -5.81 1.59 -0.45
N VAL A 84 -6.95 2.26 -0.35
CA VAL A 84 -7.83 2.50 -1.49
C VAL A 84 -7.10 3.28 -2.58
N THR A 85 -6.40 4.35 -2.21
CA THR A 85 -5.63 5.17 -3.16
C THR A 85 -4.56 4.33 -3.88
N CYS A 86 -3.74 3.59 -3.13
CA CYS A 86 -2.66 2.79 -3.69
C CYS A 86 -3.17 1.67 -4.61
N VAL A 87 -4.27 1.00 -4.25
CA VAL A 87 -4.91 -0.01 -5.11
C VAL A 87 -5.43 0.61 -6.40
N MET A 88 -6.10 1.77 -6.33
CA MET A 88 -6.59 2.47 -7.52
C MET A 88 -5.45 2.91 -8.44
N GLU A 89 -4.35 3.41 -7.88
CA GLU A 89 -3.14 3.75 -8.64
C GLU A 89 -2.52 2.51 -9.31
N TYR A 90 -2.44 1.39 -8.59
CA TYR A 90 -1.93 0.13 -9.15
C TYR A 90 -2.78 -0.32 -10.35
N LEU A 91 -4.10 -0.35 -10.22
CA LEU A 91 -5.01 -0.80 -11.26
C LEU A 91 -4.97 0.12 -12.50
N ARG A 92 -4.94 1.44 -12.29
CA ARG A 92 -4.79 2.42 -13.37
C ARG A 92 -3.44 2.30 -14.08
N LYS A 93 -2.37 2.01 -13.33
CA LYS A 93 -1.05 1.78 -13.92
C LYS A 93 -1.05 0.49 -14.74
N LEU A 94 -1.67 -0.58 -14.24
CA LEU A 94 -1.79 -1.85 -14.95
C LEU A 94 -2.59 -1.67 -16.26
N GLU A 95 -3.70 -0.93 -16.22
CA GLU A 95 -4.51 -0.61 -17.40
C GLU A 95 -3.68 0.05 -18.52
N ARG A 96 -2.80 0.99 -18.15
CA ARG A 96 -1.91 1.66 -19.12
C ARG A 96 -0.80 0.76 -19.66
N LEU A 97 -0.40 -0.27 -18.91
CA LEU A 97 0.71 -1.15 -19.27
C LEU A 97 0.23 -2.42 -19.99
N GLU A 98 -1.01 -2.86 -19.79
CA GLU A 98 -1.62 -4.02 -20.42
C GLU A 98 -2.48 -3.62 -21.62
N LEU A 99 -1.79 -3.41 -22.76
CA LEU A 99 -2.42 -3.03 -24.02
C LEU A 99 -2.60 -4.25 -24.94
N CYS A 100 -3.66 -4.22 -25.74
CA CYS A 100 -3.87 -5.15 -26.84
C CYS A 100 -2.77 -4.96 -27.90
N GLY A 101 -2.04 -6.04 -28.22
CA GLY A 101 -0.97 -6.00 -29.21
C GLY A 101 -1.42 -5.63 -30.64
N THR A 102 -2.73 -5.69 -30.94
CA THR A 102 -3.27 -5.38 -32.27
C THR A 102 -3.80 -3.96 -32.39
N CYS A 103 -4.59 -3.49 -31.42
CA CYS A 103 -5.25 -2.18 -31.48
C CYS A 103 -4.71 -1.13 -30.50
N GLY A 104 -3.76 -1.51 -29.62
CA GLY A 104 -3.15 -0.61 -28.64
C GLY A 104 -4.09 -0.14 -27.51
N GLN A 105 -5.32 -0.66 -27.45
CA GLN A 105 -6.28 -0.33 -26.40
C GLN A 105 -6.00 -1.12 -25.12
N PRO A 106 -6.31 -0.60 -23.92
CA PRO A 106 -6.23 -1.37 -22.69
C PRO A 106 -7.06 -2.65 -22.73
N LEU A 107 -6.51 -3.75 -22.20
CA LEU A 107 -7.20 -5.04 -22.13
C LEU A 107 -8.38 -5.04 -21.12
N PHE A 108 -8.35 -4.13 -20.16
CA PHE A 108 -9.42 -3.87 -19.20
C PHE A 108 -9.44 -2.37 -18.90
N ARG A 109 -10.59 -1.86 -18.46
CA ARG A 109 -10.71 -0.47 -18.00
C ARG A 109 -11.18 -0.41 -16.57
N THR A 110 -10.49 0.35 -15.74
CA THR A 110 -11.02 0.75 -14.45
C THR A 110 -12.16 1.74 -14.68
N ARG A 111 -13.30 1.53 -14.01
CA ARG A 111 -14.41 2.48 -14.09
C ARG A 111 -13.97 3.77 -13.39
N ASP A 112 -13.86 4.86 -14.15
CA ASP A 112 -13.65 6.16 -13.55
C ASP A 112 -14.95 6.63 -12.89
N ALA A 113 -14.83 7.08 -11.64
CA ALA A 113 -15.92 7.68 -10.87
C ALA A 113 -16.44 9.02 -11.46
N GLN A 114 -15.98 9.41 -12.66
CA GLN A 114 -16.33 10.67 -13.33
C GLN A 114 -17.37 10.50 -14.46
N THR A 115 -18.01 9.33 -14.56
CA THR A 115 -19.20 9.16 -15.40
C THR A 115 -20.45 9.11 -14.53
N VAL A 116 -20.91 10.30 -14.13
CA VAL A 116 -22.30 10.56 -13.69
C VAL A 116 -22.82 11.72 -14.52
#